data_AF-A0A3D4QVI6-F1
#
_entry.id   AF-A0A3D4QVI6-F1
#
_cell.length_a   1.000
_cell.length_b   1.000
_cell.length_c   1.000
_cell.angle_alpha   90.00
_cell.angle_beta   90.00
_cell.angle_gamma   90.00
#
_symmetry.space_group_name_H-M   'P 1'
#
loop_
_entity.id
_entity.type
_entity.pdbx_description
1 polymer ?
#
loop_
_entity_poly.entity_id
_entity_poly.type
_entity_poly.pdbx_seq_one_letter_code
_entity_poly.pdbx_strand_id
1 'polypeptide(L)'
;DTLATSYTLSLAVKKINPDLVICGRQSVDGDTAQVGPSLSQMLGFSLITSVMEISNIDEENRKIDCVSRIGEESVSLPALITVERIHTLRFPSIRAKTKDVEIWNANDIGADINRCGLKGSPTRILKTYESELGRRKCRFIQPEELMTVIEESKQKSRHKLERKESTRKFNEIWVVGEEVKEIGLSIAEKVRVIEKQPAAKIAEMVKEYKPKVILWNADIWGRRNAPILSAMLQTGLCADCTHLETDGEKLYMYRPTYGGSLMAKIECRTSPQMATVRVAAEAENEIIVAGGKGTRDSFDLVRKFVGKIGAELGASRGMVDLGLAPYEMQIGLTG
;
A
#
# COMPACT_ATOMS: atom_id res chain seq x y z
N ASP A 1 -13.80 -5.08 6.92
CA ASP A 1 -12.62 -4.32 6.47
C ASP A 1 -11.40 -5.22 6.63
N THR A 2 -10.18 -4.69 6.54
CA THR A 2 -8.96 -5.51 6.59
C THR A 2 -8.75 -6.18 7.94
N LEU A 3 -9.11 -5.54 9.06
CA LEU A 3 -8.98 -6.13 10.40
C LEU A 3 -9.92 -7.34 10.58
N ALA A 4 -11.20 -7.19 10.23
CA ALA A 4 -12.19 -8.28 10.32
C ALA A 4 -11.86 -9.45 9.37
N THR A 5 -11.33 -9.14 8.17
CA THR A 5 -10.86 -10.13 7.21
C THR A 5 -9.65 -10.90 7.76
N SER A 6 -8.63 -10.20 8.25
CA SER A 6 -7.45 -10.85 8.86
C SER A 6 -7.81 -11.69 10.08
N TYR A 7 -8.77 -11.25 10.91
CA TYR A 7 -9.27 -12.04 12.04
C TYR A 7 -9.85 -13.37 11.58
N THR A 8 -10.77 -13.34 10.62
CA THR A 8 -11.43 -14.53 10.09
C THR A 8 -10.41 -15.49 9.46
N LEU A 9 -9.48 -14.96 8.65
CA LEU A 9 -8.40 -15.74 8.05
C LEU A 9 -7.45 -16.34 9.10
N SER A 10 -7.17 -15.61 10.18
CA SER A 10 -6.27 -16.11 11.24
C SER A 10 -6.79 -17.38 11.91
N LEU A 11 -8.11 -17.50 12.06
CA LEU A 11 -8.74 -18.70 12.64
C LEU A 11 -8.67 -19.88 11.67
N ALA A 12 -8.98 -19.64 10.39
CA ALA A 12 -8.86 -20.66 9.35
C ALA A 12 -7.41 -21.16 9.23
N VAL A 13 -6.43 -20.25 9.20
CA VAL A 13 -5.01 -20.61 9.14
C VAL A 13 -4.56 -21.36 10.39
N LYS A 14 -5.00 -20.97 11.59
CA LYS A 14 -4.73 -21.72 12.84
C LYS A 14 -5.29 -23.14 12.80
N LYS A 15 -6.47 -23.33 12.20
CA LYS A 15 -7.07 -24.65 11.99
C LYS A 15 -6.26 -25.52 11.02
N ILE A 16 -5.72 -24.93 9.95
CA ILE A 16 -4.87 -25.62 8.96
C ILE A 16 -3.47 -25.91 9.54
N ASN A 17 -2.95 -25.01 10.38
CA ASN A 17 -1.62 -25.06 10.98
C ASN A 17 -0.45 -25.21 9.97
N PRO A 18 -0.31 -24.32 8.97
CA PRO A 18 0.77 -24.41 7.99
C PRO A 18 2.09 -23.82 8.53
N ASP A 19 3.22 -24.29 7.99
CA ASP A 19 4.53 -23.67 8.22
C ASP A 19 4.68 -22.33 7.48
N LEU A 20 4.13 -22.22 6.27
CA LEU A 20 4.25 -21.03 5.43
C LEU A 20 2.89 -20.57 4.91
N VAL A 21 2.61 -19.27 5.05
CA VAL A 21 1.46 -18.59 4.44
C VAL A 21 1.94 -17.64 3.36
N ILE A 22 1.40 -17.75 2.16
CA ILE A 22 1.71 -16.85 1.04
C ILE A 22 0.46 -16.01 0.73
N CYS A 23 0.59 -14.69 0.84
CA CYS A 23 -0.43 -13.75 0.41
C CYS A 23 0.04 -12.99 -0.83
N GLY A 24 -0.87 -12.53 -1.69
CA GLY A 24 -0.52 -11.46 -2.64
C GLY A 24 -0.19 -10.15 -1.89
N ARG A 25 0.64 -9.28 -2.47
CA ARG A 25 0.99 -7.98 -1.87
C ARG A 25 -0.25 -7.16 -1.51
N GLN A 26 -1.20 -7.07 -2.44
CA GLN A 26 -2.50 -6.46 -2.23
C GLN A 26 -3.52 -7.03 -3.22
N SER A 27 -4.80 -6.91 -2.90
CA SER A 27 -5.87 -7.10 -3.88
C SER A 27 -6.06 -5.81 -4.69
N VAL A 28 -6.45 -5.95 -5.96
CA VAL A 28 -6.56 -4.82 -6.92
C VAL A 28 -7.85 -4.00 -6.79
N ASP A 29 -8.83 -4.53 -6.08
CA ASP A 29 -10.09 -3.87 -5.75
C ASP A 29 -9.91 -2.93 -4.55
N GLY A 30 -9.35 -3.47 -3.47
CA GLY A 30 -9.15 -2.79 -2.20
C GLY A 30 -7.84 -2.02 -2.10
N ASP A 31 -6.77 -2.41 -2.80
CA ASP A 31 -5.46 -1.73 -2.83
C ASP A 31 -4.98 -1.28 -1.43
N THR A 32 -5.10 -2.15 -0.41
CA THR A 32 -4.74 -1.78 0.98
C THR A 32 -3.36 -2.27 1.39
N ALA A 33 -2.95 -3.45 0.91
CA ALA A 33 -1.76 -4.18 1.37
C ALA A 33 -1.73 -4.49 2.89
N GLN A 34 -2.89 -4.47 3.57
CA GLN A 34 -2.95 -4.58 5.03
C GLN A 34 -3.18 -6.01 5.54
N VAL A 35 -3.87 -6.85 4.77
CA VAL A 35 -4.34 -8.16 5.26
C VAL A 35 -3.19 -9.07 5.65
N GLY A 36 -2.13 -9.15 4.84
CA GLY A 36 -0.95 -9.97 5.12
C GLY A 36 -0.26 -9.59 6.43
N PRO A 37 0.18 -8.32 6.60
CA PRO A 37 0.81 -7.89 7.86
C PRO A 37 -0.11 -7.98 9.09
N SER A 38 -1.40 -7.68 8.97
CA SER A 38 -2.34 -7.86 10.08
C SER A 38 -2.54 -9.34 10.42
N LEU A 39 -2.57 -10.23 9.42
CA LEU A 39 -2.68 -11.67 9.61
C LEU A 39 -1.43 -12.25 10.29
N SER A 40 -0.22 -11.85 9.89
CA SER A 40 1.02 -12.33 10.52
C SER A 40 1.05 -11.98 12.01
N GLN A 41 0.62 -10.77 12.38
CA GLN A 41 0.52 -10.35 13.77
C GLN A 41 -0.49 -11.20 14.58
N MET A 42 -1.63 -11.58 13.98
CA MET A 42 -2.64 -12.40 14.65
C MET A 42 -2.25 -13.88 14.79
N LEU A 43 -1.37 -14.35 13.90
CA LEU A 43 -0.78 -15.69 13.92
C LEU A 43 0.47 -15.77 14.81
N GLY A 44 1.17 -14.66 15.02
CA GLY A 44 2.49 -14.65 15.64
C GLY A 44 3.60 -15.15 14.69
N PHE A 45 3.38 -15.03 13.37
CA PHE A 45 4.32 -15.52 12.36
C PHE A 45 5.33 -14.43 11.99
N SER A 46 6.55 -14.86 11.64
CA SER A 46 7.55 -13.98 11.00
C SER A 46 6.98 -13.40 9.69
N LEU A 47 7.38 -12.18 9.32
CA LEU A 47 6.81 -11.49 8.15
C LEU A 47 7.88 -10.92 7.22
N ILE A 48 7.79 -11.23 5.93
CA ILE A 48 8.44 -10.48 4.84
C ILE A 48 7.35 -9.94 3.91
N THR A 49 7.43 -8.65 3.55
CA THR A 49 6.46 -8.00 2.65
C THR A 49 7.08 -7.68 1.29
N SER A 50 6.25 -7.60 0.25
CA SER A 50 6.68 -7.27 -1.12
C SER A 50 7.84 -8.15 -1.63
N VAL A 51 7.74 -9.47 -1.44
CA VAL A 51 8.69 -10.44 -1.97
C VAL A 51 8.64 -10.47 -3.49
N MET A 52 9.81 -10.33 -4.11
CA MET A 52 10.04 -10.41 -5.55
C MET A 52 10.69 -11.75 -5.93
N GLU A 53 11.43 -12.36 -5.02
CA GLU A 53 12.07 -13.65 -5.24
C GLU A 53 12.19 -14.43 -3.93
N ILE A 54 12.02 -15.75 -4.00
CA ILE A 54 12.40 -16.66 -2.91
C ILE A 54 13.72 -17.29 -3.33
N SER A 55 14.82 -16.86 -2.71
CA SER A 55 16.17 -17.26 -3.11
C SER A 55 16.59 -18.61 -2.52
N ASN A 56 16.11 -18.94 -1.31
CA ASN A 56 16.41 -20.20 -0.65
C ASN A 56 15.31 -20.61 0.35
N ILE A 57 15.07 -21.91 0.46
CA ILE A 57 14.23 -22.52 1.51
C ILE A 57 15.08 -23.60 2.18
N ASP A 58 15.47 -23.33 3.42
CA ASP A 58 16.24 -24.26 4.25
C ASP A 58 15.27 -24.97 5.20
N GLU A 59 14.91 -26.20 4.84
CA GLU A 59 14.00 -27.02 5.64
C GLU A 59 14.63 -27.49 6.97
N GLU A 60 15.95 -27.69 7.00
CA GLU A 60 16.68 -28.18 8.18
C GLU A 60 16.73 -27.09 9.26
N ASN A 61 17.11 -25.87 8.88
CA ASN A 61 17.16 -24.73 9.80
C ASN A 61 15.84 -23.96 9.89
N ARG A 62 14.78 -24.45 9.23
CA ARG A 62 13.44 -23.84 9.19
C ARG A 62 13.49 -22.36 8.83
N LYS A 63 14.19 -22.03 7.74
CA LYS A 63 14.49 -20.65 7.33
C LYS A 63 14.13 -20.42 5.87
N ILE A 64 13.64 -19.23 5.56
CA ILE A 64 13.40 -18.77 4.19
C ILE A 64 14.19 -17.49 3.96
N ASP A 65 14.88 -17.43 2.82
CA ASP A 65 15.57 -16.25 2.30
C ASP A 65 14.79 -15.70 1.09
N CYS A 66 14.59 -14.39 1.06
CA CYS A 66 13.82 -13.70 0.03
C CYS A 66 14.53 -12.41 -0.41
N VAL A 67 14.29 -12.01 -1.65
CA VAL A 67 14.57 -10.65 -2.13
C VAL A 67 13.27 -9.87 -2.13
N SER A 68 13.21 -8.77 -1.38
CA SER A 68 12.09 -7.85 -1.33
C SER A 68 12.47 -6.47 -1.85
N ARG A 69 11.52 -5.53 -1.90
CA ARG A 69 11.81 -4.14 -2.30
C ARG A 69 12.83 -3.42 -1.40
N ILE A 70 13.15 -3.95 -0.22
CA ILE A 70 14.16 -3.38 0.68
C ILE A 70 15.49 -4.15 0.68
N GLY A 71 15.64 -5.15 -0.20
CA GLY A 71 16.83 -5.97 -0.34
C GLY A 71 16.63 -7.41 0.11
N GLU A 72 17.72 -8.06 0.51
CA GLU A 72 17.71 -9.43 1.01
C GLU A 72 17.17 -9.47 2.45
N GLU A 73 16.19 -10.34 2.69
CA GLU A 73 15.58 -10.56 4.00
C GLU A 73 15.47 -12.06 4.29
N SER A 74 15.60 -12.42 5.58
CA SER A 74 15.48 -13.80 6.05
C SER A 74 14.48 -13.90 7.20
N VAL A 75 13.71 -14.99 7.24
CA VAL A 75 12.80 -15.30 8.35
C VAL A 75 12.79 -16.77 8.72
N SER A 76 12.51 -17.07 9.99
CA SER A 76 12.28 -18.43 10.48
C SER A 76 10.82 -18.83 10.36
N LEU A 77 10.57 -20.12 10.08
CA LEU A 77 9.25 -20.74 10.05
C LEU A 77 8.72 -21.02 11.47
N PRO A 78 7.43 -20.78 11.75
CA PRO A 78 6.39 -20.44 10.77
C PRO A 78 6.43 -18.98 10.33
N ALA A 79 6.17 -18.75 9.04
CA ALA A 79 6.28 -17.44 8.40
C ALA A 79 5.10 -17.11 7.50
N LEU A 80 4.87 -15.81 7.31
CA LEU A 80 3.98 -15.26 6.30
C LEU A 80 4.80 -14.39 5.36
N ILE A 81 4.66 -14.60 4.06
CA ILE A 81 5.24 -13.73 3.04
C ILE A 81 4.14 -13.11 2.19
N THR A 82 4.29 -11.85 1.83
CA THR A 82 3.44 -11.23 0.79
C THR A 82 4.21 -11.12 -0.51
N VAL A 83 3.74 -11.74 -1.58
CA VAL A 83 4.41 -11.75 -2.89
C VAL A 83 3.90 -10.61 -3.77
N GLU A 84 4.83 -9.81 -4.29
CA GLU A 84 4.52 -8.78 -5.28
C GLU A 84 4.62 -9.36 -6.68
N ARG A 85 5.74 -10.03 -6.98
CA ARG A 85 6.01 -10.53 -8.32
C ARG A 85 7.09 -11.60 -8.28
N ILE A 86 6.68 -12.88 -8.27
CA ILE A 86 7.60 -14.03 -8.24
C ILE A 86 7.58 -14.82 -9.55
N HIS A 87 6.44 -15.44 -9.88
CA HIS A 87 6.27 -16.30 -11.04
C HIS A 87 4.91 -16.05 -11.69
N THR A 88 4.86 -16.24 -13.01
CA THR A 88 3.60 -16.30 -13.75
C THR A 88 2.86 -17.59 -13.40
N LEU A 89 1.58 -17.49 -13.07
CA LEU A 89 0.75 -18.66 -12.78
C LEU A 89 0.71 -19.58 -14.00
N ARG A 90 1.01 -20.87 -13.81
CA ARG A 90 0.94 -21.88 -14.87
C ARG A 90 -0.47 -21.99 -15.45
N PHE A 91 -0.57 -22.28 -16.75
CA PHE A 91 -1.85 -22.62 -17.35
C PHE A 91 -2.40 -23.92 -16.75
N PRO A 92 -3.71 -23.99 -16.48
CA PRO A 92 -4.33 -25.24 -16.05
C PRO A 92 -4.22 -26.28 -17.17
N SER A 93 -3.89 -27.52 -16.81
CA SER A 93 -3.91 -28.63 -17.78
C SER A 93 -5.35 -28.94 -18.19
N ILE A 94 -5.56 -29.31 -19.45
CA ILE A 94 -6.86 -29.81 -19.96
C ILE A 94 -7.35 -31.04 -19.16
N ARG A 95 -6.43 -31.80 -18.53
CA ARG A 95 -6.76 -32.97 -17.71
C ARG A 95 -7.09 -32.63 -16.25
N ALA A 96 -7.01 -31.36 -15.85
CA ALA A 96 -7.32 -30.95 -14.48
C ALA A 96 -8.79 -31.22 -14.18
N LYS A 97 -9.06 -31.88 -13.05
CA LYS A 97 -10.42 -32.11 -12.53
C LYS A 97 -10.62 -31.25 -11.29
N THR A 98 -11.82 -30.70 -11.15
CA THR A 98 -12.25 -30.09 -9.90
C THR A 98 -12.29 -31.14 -8.80
N LYS A 99 -11.77 -30.81 -7.63
CA LYS A 99 -11.96 -31.60 -6.41
C LYS A 99 -13.11 -31.00 -5.62
N ASP A 100 -13.68 -31.79 -4.72
CA ASP A 100 -14.61 -31.28 -3.74
C ASP A 100 -13.93 -30.21 -2.88
N VAL A 101 -14.64 -29.10 -2.67
CA VAL A 101 -14.16 -27.98 -1.88
C VAL A 101 -14.87 -28.05 -0.53
N GLU A 102 -14.09 -28.19 0.54
CA GLU A 102 -14.62 -28.06 1.89
C GLU A 102 -15.00 -26.60 2.16
N ILE A 103 -16.24 -26.39 2.64
CA ILE A 103 -16.77 -25.05 2.93
C ILE A 103 -16.85 -24.89 4.45
N TRP A 104 -16.12 -23.92 4.99
CA TRP A 104 -16.22 -23.54 6.40
C TRP A 104 -17.07 -22.28 6.58
N ASN A 105 -18.00 -22.35 7.53
CA ASN A 105 -18.72 -21.22 8.08
C ASN A 105 -18.01 -20.70 9.37
N ALA A 106 -18.57 -19.66 9.98
CA ALA A 106 -18.02 -19.06 11.20
C ALA A 106 -17.89 -20.05 12.37
N ASN A 107 -18.84 -20.98 12.55
CA ASN A 107 -18.79 -21.97 13.61
C ASN A 107 -17.68 -22.99 13.38
N ASP A 108 -17.44 -23.40 12.12
CA ASP A 108 -16.44 -24.42 11.78
C ASP A 108 -14.99 -23.98 12.10
N ILE A 109 -14.77 -22.67 12.21
CA ILE A 109 -13.48 -22.05 12.59
C ILE A 109 -13.52 -21.39 13.98
N GLY A 110 -14.62 -21.54 14.73
CA GLY A 110 -14.77 -20.95 16.07
C GLY A 110 -14.72 -19.42 16.10
N ALA A 111 -15.23 -18.75 15.05
CA ALA A 111 -15.20 -17.30 14.95
C ALA A 111 -16.30 -16.63 15.79
N ASP A 112 -15.92 -15.57 16.51
CA ASP A 112 -16.87 -14.64 17.10
C ASP A 112 -17.49 -13.78 15.99
N ILE A 113 -18.81 -13.95 15.79
CA ILE A 113 -19.55 -13.25 14.74
C ILE A 113 -19.50 -11.72 14.89
N ASN A 114 -19.27 -11.20 16.11
CA ASN A 114 -19.15 -9.77 16.35
C ASN A 114 -17.82 -9.20 15.87
N ARG A 115 -16.84 -10.05 15.60
CA ARG A 115 -15.53 -9.70 15.04
C ARG A 115 -15.42 -10.00 13.54
N CYS A 116 -16.49 -10.53 12.95
CA CYS A 116 -16.58 -10.84 11.52
C CYS A 116 -17.37 -9.77 10.75
N GLY A 117 -17.07 -9.67 9.45
CA GLY A 117 -17.81 -8.84 8.51
C GLY A 117 -17.95 -7.38 8.96
N LEU A 118 -19.10 -6.77 8.67
CA LEU A 118 -19.37 -5.37 9.01
C LEU A 118 -19.41 -5.11 10.52
N LYS A 119 -19.85 -6.08 11.34
CA LYS A 119 -19.92 -5.93 12.80
C LYS A 119 -18.53 -5.78 13.42
N GLY A 120 -17.58 -6.57 12.93
CA GLY A 120 -16.19 -6.51 13.39
C GLY A 120 -15.32 -5.47 12.70
N SER A 121 -15.88 -4.69 11.77
CA SER A 121 -15.12 -3.71 11.00
C SER A 121 -15.00 -2.38 11.75
N PRO A 122 -13.82 -2.00 12.25
CA PRO A 122 -13.61 -0.68 12.83
C PRO A 122 -13.72 0.46 11.81
N THR A 123 -13.51 0.20 10.52
CA THR A 123 -13.63 1.22 9.46
C THR A 123 -14.96 1.11 8.71
N ARG A 124 -15.50 2.26 8.27
CA ARG A 124 -16.72 2.30 7.45
C ARG A 124 -16.58 3.28 6.30
N ILE A 125 -16.98 2.82 5.11
CA ILE A 125 -17.14 3.65 3.93
C ILE A 125 -18.43 4.47 4.10
N LEU A 126 -18.29 5.80 4.12
CA LEU A 126 -19.41 6.74 4.22
C LEU A 126 -19.98 7.09 2.85
N LYS A 127 -19.10 7.27 1.86
CA LYS A 127 -19.48 7.66 0.50
C LYS A 127 -18.43 7.21 -0.50
N THR A 128 -18.88 6.80 -1.68
CA THR A 128 -18.05 6.60 -2.87
C THR A 128 -18.52 7.53 -3.99
N TYR A 129 -17.59 8.06 -4.76
CA TYR A 129 -17.89 8.89 -5.93
C TYR A 129 -16.79 8.74 -6.98
N GLU A 130 -17.13 8.96 -8.25
CA GLU A 130 -16.13 8.98 -9.32
C GLU A 130 -15.14 10.13 -9.09
N SER A 131 -13.85 9.82 -9.23
CA SER A 131 -12.81 10.83 -9.10
C SER A 131 -12.46 11.37 -10.48
N GLU A 132 -12.64 12.67 -10.66
CA GLU A 132 -12.01 13.38 -11.80
C GLU A 132 -10.59 13.85 -11.47
N LEU A 133 -10.17 13.74 -10.19
CA LEU A 133 -8.83 14.08 -9.75
C LEU A 133 -7.82 13.18 -10.46
N GLY A 134 -6.99 13.79 -11.32
CA GLY A 134 -5.99 13.09 -12.12
C GLY A 134 -6.35 12.92 -13.60
N ARG A 135 -7.53 13.39 -14.06
CA ARG A 135 -7.78 13.57 -15.50
C ARG A 135 -6.81 14.61 -16.05
N ARG A 136 -5.69 14.14 -16.61
CA ARG A 136 -4.75 15.00 -17.32
C ARG A 136 -5.29 15.28 -18.71
N LYS A 137 -5.22 16.54 -19.14
CA LYS A 137 -5.46 16.89 -20.55
C LYS A 137 -4.33 16.28 -21.37
N CYS A 138 -4.61 15.20 -22.08
CA CYS A 138 -3.69 14.66 -23.06
C CYS A 138 -3.80 15.53 -24.33
N ARG A 139 -2.69 16.14 -24.73
CA ARG A 139 -2.56 16.81 -26.02
C ARG A 139 -1.69 15.92 -26.91
N PHE A 140 -2.25 15.49 -28.04
CA PHE A 140 -1.46 14.91 -29.11
C PHE A 140 -0.71 16.03 -29.82
N ILE A 141 0.58 15.85 -30.04
CA ILE A 141 1.48 16.82 -30.65
C ILE A 141 2.22 16.15 -31.81
N GLN A 142 2.70 16.94 -32.75
CA GLN A 142 3.63 16.49 -33.77
C GLN A 142 5.06 16.39 -33.21
N PRO A 143 5.94 15.54 -33.77
CA PRO A 143 7.31 15.38 -33.28
C PRO A 143 8.11 16.68 -33.23
N GLU A 144 7.86 17.61 -34.16
CA GLU A 144 8.57 18.89 -34.26
C GLU A 144 8.24 19.82 -33.07
N GLU A 145 7.07 19.66 -32.46
CA GLU A 145 6.61 20.47 -31.33
C GLU A 145 7.21 20.00 -29.99
N LEU A 146 7.72 18.78 -29.91
CA LEU A 146 8.07 18.11 -28.65
C LEU A 146 9.01 18.93 -27.76
N MET A 147 10.09 19.48 -28.34
CA MET A 147 11.08 20.24 -27.58
C MET A 147 10.50 21.53 -27.01
N THR A 148 9.71 22.25 -27.79
CA THR A 148 9.00 23.46 -27.35
C THR A 148 8.04 23.16 -26.21
N VAL A 149 7.28 22.06 -26.31
CA VAL A 149 6.35 21.66 -25.24
C VAL A 149 7.07 21.32 -23.93
N ILE A 150 8.23 20.67 -24.02
CA ILE A 150 9.06 20.36 -22.85
C ILE A 150 9.54 21.66 -22.19
N GLU A 151 10.07 22.61 -22.96
CA GLU A 151 10.56 23.90 -22.44
C GLU A 151 9.45 24.73 -21.79
N GLU A 152 8.29 24.86 -22.44
CA GLU A 152 7.12 25.53 -21.88
C GLU A 152 6.65 24.87 -20.57
N SER A 153 6.74 23.54 -20.49
CA SER A 153 6.32 22.79 -19.30
C SER A 153 7.27 22.98 -18.13
N LYS A 154 8.58 23.17 -18.37
CA LYS A 154 9.55 23.52 -17.32
C LYS A 154 9.28 24.91 -16.71
N GLN A 155 8.79 25.85 -17.51
CA GLN A 155 8.53 27.22 -17.07
C GLN A 155 7.22 27.35 -16.27
N LYS A 156 6.29 26.39 -16.37
CA LYS A 156 5.07 26.41 -15.58
C LYS A 156 5.40 26.15 -14.12
N SER A 157 5.11 27.12 -13.26
CA SER A 157 5.14 26.91 -11.82
C SER A 157 4.24 25.73 -11.47
N ARG A 158 4.79 24.69 -10.83
CA ARG A 158 3.99 23.60 -10.28
C ARG A 158 2.94 24.23 -9.38
N HIS A 159 1.66 24.15 -9.75
CA HIS A 159 0.59 24.41 -8.80
C HIS A 159 0.78 23.38 -7.68
N LYS A 160 1.32 23.83 -6.53
CA LYS A 160 1.24 23.04 -5.31
C LYS A 160 -0.24 22.73 -5.13
N LEU A 161 -0.57 21.45 -4.99
CA LEU A 161 -1.91 21.05 -4.59
C LEU A 161 -2.27 21.87 -3.34
N GLU A 162 -3.21 22.81 -3.48
CA GLU A 162 -3.70 23.58 -2.36
C GLU A 162 -4.37 22.60 -1.40
N ARG A 163 -3.70 22.32 -0.29
CA ARG A 163 -4.21 21.42 0.74
C ARG A 163 -5.28 22.18 1.49
N LYS A 164 -6.53 21.72 1.36
CA LYS A 164 -7.66 22.33 2.05
C LYS A 164 -7.55 22.05 3.55
N GLU A 165 -7.30 23.09 4.34
CA GLU A 165 -7.29 22.96 5.79
C GLU A 165 -8.68 22.63 6.34
N SER A 166 -8.72 21.82 7.41
CA SER A 166 -9.96 21.55 8.13
C SER A 166 -10.34 22.77 8.97
N THR A 167 -11.64 23.10 9.00
CA THR A 167 -12.16 24.24 9.78
C THR A 167 -12.08 24.03 11.29
N ARG A 168 -12.05 22.77 11.72
CA ARG A 168 -11.75 22.34 13.09
C ARG A 168 -10.53 21.41 13.04
N LYS A 169 -9.76 21.37 14.12
CA LYS A 169 -8.52 20.57 14.21
C LYS A 169 -8.51 19.77 15.51
N PHE A 170 -7.77 18.67 15.52
CA PHE A 170 -7.42 17.97 16.75
C PHE A 170 -6.39 18.78 17.56
N ASN A 171 -6.46 18.74 18.89
CA ASN A 171 -5.46 19.41 19.74
C ASN A 171 -4.05 18.86 19.51
N GLU A 172 -3.90 17.52 19.55
CA GLU A 172 -2.65 16.84 19.25
C GLU A 172 -2.92 15.53 18.51
N ILE A 173 -2.11 15.25 17.48
CA ILE A 173 -2.06 13.94 16.82
C ILE A 173 -0.64 13.41 16.79
N TRP A 174 -0.51 12.11 16.56
CA TRP A 174 0.78 11.47 16.33
C TRP A 174 1.00 11.24 14.84
N VAL A 175 2.24 11.39 14.41
CA VAL A 175 2.69 10.97 13.09
C VAL A 175 3.92 10.09 13.26
N VAL A 176 4.05 9.05 12.44
CA VAL A 176 5.22 8.16 12.45
C VAL A 176 6.07 8.47 11.22
N GLY A 177 7.24 9.07 11.47
CA GLY A 177 8.09 9.69 10.44
C GLY A 177 7.80 11.18 10.24
N GLU A 178 8.83 11.93 9.86
CA GLU A 178 8.76 13.39 9.63
C GLU A 178 7.98 13.72 8.33
N GLU A 179 7.96 12.80 7.37
CA GLU A 179 7.44 12.99 6.01
C GLU A 179 5.94 13.32 5.99
N VAL A 180 5.20 12.88 7.01
CA VAL A 180 3.76 13.09 7.16
C VAL A 180 3.40 14.25 8.08
N LYS A 181 4.38 14.94 8.67
CA LYS A 181 4.16 16.02 9.65
C LYS A 181 3.36 17.19 9.08
N GLU A 182 3.71 17.65 7.87
CA GLU A 182 2.99 18.75 7.23
C GLU A 182 1.52 18.42 6.98
N ILE A 183 1.25 17.16 6.59
CA ILE A 183 -0.13 16.68 6.42
C ILE A 183 -0.82 16.65 7.78
N GLY A 184 -0.14 16.20 8.83
CA GLY A 184 -0.68 16.22 10.19
C GLY A 184 -1.13 17.62 10.65
N LEU A 185 -0.36 18.67 10.33
CA LEU A 185 -0.68 20.07 10.69
C LEU A 185 -1.93 20.61 9.97
N SER A 186 -2.36 19.99 8.86
CA SER A 186 -3.60 20.36 8.18
C SER A 186 -4.86 19.93 8.95
N ILE A 187 -4.74 18.96 9.87
CA ILE A 187 -5.84 18.42 10.68
C ILE A 187 -5.64 18.57 12.19
N ALA A 188 -4.49 19.09 12.65
CA ALA A 188 -4.16 19.22 14.07
C ALA A 188 -3.43 20.52 14.40
N GLU A 189 -3.62 21.04 15.61
CA GLU A 189 -2.89 22.20 16.12
C GLU A 189 -1.44 21.83 16.48
N LYS A 190 -1.25 20.65 17.07
CA LYS A 190 0.05 20.10 17.42
C LYS A 190 0.25 18.71 16.81
N VAL A 191 1.45 18.47 16.30
CA VAL A 191 1.87 17.16 15.78
C VAL A 191 3.05 16.65 16.60
N ARG A 192 2.88 15.49 17.23
CA ARG A 192 3.97 14.75 17.86
C ARG A 192 4.55 13.77 16.85
N VAL A 193 5.81 13.98 16.47
CA VAL A 193 6.53 13.08 15.58
C VAL A 193 7.09 11.93 16.40
N ILE A 194 6.78 10.71 15.98
CA ILE A 194 7.32 9.46 16.53
C ILE A 194 8.32 8.92 15.52
N GLU A 195 9.52 8.61 15.96
CA GLU A 195 10.54 8.00 15.12
C GLU A 195 10.11 6.60 14.63
N LYS A 196 10.58 6.22 13.44
CA LYS A 196 10.30 4.90 12.86
C LYS A 196 10.94 3.82 13.75
N GLN A 197 10.11 3.01 14.38
CA GLN A 197 10.52 1.95 15.30
C GLN A 197 9.52 0.78 15.27
N PRO A 198 9.86 -0.41 15.82
CA PRO A 198 8.98 -1.56 15.78
C PRO A 198 7.57 -1.27 16.31
N ALA A 199 6.54 -1.79 15.62
CA ALA A 199 5.14 -1.58 15.97
C ALA A 199 4.83 -1.89 17.44
N ALA A 200 5.51 -2.87 18.05
CA ALA A 200 5.34 -3.22 19.45
C ALA A 200 5.70 -2.07 20.42
N LYS A 201 6.82 -1.36 20.18
CA LYS A 201 7.22 -0.20 20.99
C LYS A 201 6.22 0.94 20.85
N ILE A 202 5.74 1.18 19.63
CA ILE A 202 4.70 2.20 19.40
C ILE A 202 3.41 1.79 20.11
N ALA A 203 3.04 0.51 20.13
CA ALA A 203 1.86 0.02 20.84
C ALA A 203 1.94 0.26 22.36
N GLU A 204 3.12 0.10 22.97
CA GLU A 204 3.35 0.42 24.39
C GLU A 204 3.14 1.91 24.67
N MET A 205 3.73 2.77 23.83
CA MET A 205 3.52 4.22 23.92
C MET A 205 2.04 4.59 23.74
N VAL A 206 1.33 3.95 22.82
CA VAL A 206 -0.11 4.22 22.62
C VAL A 206 -0.93 3.85 23.85
N LYS A 207 -0.58 2.79 24.57
CA LYS A 207 -1.27 2.40 25.81
C LYS A 207 -1.09 3.44 26.93
N GLU A 208 0.10 4.02 27.03
CA GLU A 208 0.45 5.03 28.02
C GLU A 208 -0.18 6.39 27.71
N TYR A 209 0.05 6.91 26.50
CA TYR A 209 -0.32 8.29 26.13
C TYR A 209 -1.69 8.43 25.48
N LYS A 210 -2.29 7.32 25.01
CA LYS A 210 -3.64 7.26 24.42
C LYS A 210 -3.91 8.33 23.35
N PRO A 211 -3.09 8.44 22.29
CA PRO A 211 -3.34 9.38 21.19
C PRO A 211 -4.71 9.12 20.54
N LYS A 212 -5.36 10.17 20.04
CA LYS A 212 -6.63 10.04 19.30
C LYS A 212 -6.42 9.63 17.84
N VAL A 213 -5.32 10.06 17.23
CA VAL A 213 -5.00 9.83 15.82
C VAL A 213 -3.52 9.48 15.67
N ILE A 214 -3.23 8.51 14.79
CA ILE A 214 -1.86 8.18 14.38
C ILE A 214 -1.80 8.10 12.85
N LEU A 215 -1.03 8.99 12.22
CA LEU A 215 -0.77 8.95 10.79
C LEU A 215 0.57 8.29 10.50
N TRP A 216 0.62 7.55 9.40
CA TRP A 216 1.81 6.85 8.92
C TRP A 216 2.09 7.28 7.48
N ASN A 217 3.35 7.31 7.08
CA ASN A 217 3.67 7.38 5.66
C ASN A 217 3.19 6.09 4.96
N ALA A 218 2.68 6.20 3.74
CA ALA A 218 2.30 5.08 2.89
C ALA A 218 3.48 4.52 2.08
N ASP A 219 4.69 4.55 2.66
CA ASP A 219 5.92 3.94 2.14
C ASP A 219 5.95 2.43 2.43
N ILE A 220 7.00 1.74 1.95
CA ILE A 220 7.15 0.27 2.16
C ILE A 220 7.11 -0.07 3.65
N TRP A 221 7.80 0.73 4.48
CA TRP A 221 7.90 0.50 5.91
C TRP A 221 6.57 0.71 6.64
N GLY A 222 5.85 1.78 6.33
CA GLY A 222 4.55 2.10 6.93
C GLY A 222 3.45 1.14 6.48
N ARG A 223 3.45 0.70 5.22
CA ARG A 223 2.54 -0.36 4.73
C ARG A 223 2.76 -1.71 5.42
N ARG A 224 3.98 -1.99 5.88
CA ARG A 224 4.29 -3.19 6.68
C ARG A 224 3.89 -3.02 8.15
N ASN A 225 4.23 -1.90 8.78
CA ASN A 225 4.15 -1.75 10.24
C ASN A 225 2.83 -1.17 10.76
N ALA A 226 2.17 -0.28 10.01
CA ALA A 226 0.89 0.30 10.44
C ALA A 226 -0.22 -0.77 10.61
N PRO A 227 -0.36 -1.78 9.72
CA PRO A 227 -1.39 -2.81 9.88
C PRO A 227 -1.08 -3.80 11.00
N ILE A 228 0.21 -3.99 11.33
CA ILE A 228 0.64 -4.75 12.51
C ILE A 228 0.18 -4.02 13.77
N LEU A 229 0.47 -2.72 13.89
CA LEU A 229 0.03 -1.92 15.03
C LEU A 229 -1.50 -1.90 15.14
N SER A 230 -2.21 -1.72 14.03
CA SER A 230 -3.68 -1.76 13.97
C SER A 230 -4.24 -3.10 14.48
N ALA A 231 -3.61 -4.22 14.11
CA ALA A 231 -3.99 -5.54 14.63
C ALA A 231 -3.69 -5.70 16.13
N MET A 232 -2.56 -5.18 16.62
CA MET A 232 -2.20 -5.20 18.05
C MET A 232 -3.20 -4.40 18.91
N LEU A 233 -3.63 -3.24 18.41
CA LEU A 233 -4.54 -2.34 19.12
C LEU A 233 -6.02 -2.63 18.86
N GLN A 234 -6.34 -3.55 17.95
CA GLN A 234 -7.70 -3.84 17.48
C GLN A 234 -8.45 -2.58 17.02
N THR A 235 -7.76 -1.73 16.26
CA THR A 235 -8.32 -0.46 15.75
C THR A 235 -8.29 -0.40 14.22
N GLY A 236 -9.11 0.44 13.63
CA GLY A 236 -9.20 0.62 12.18
C GLY A 236 -8.06 1.44 11.59
N LEU A 237 -7.64 1.04 10.39
CA LEU A 237 -6.59 1.69 9.62
C LEU A 237 -7.08 1.91 8.18
N CYS A 238 -7.17 3.16 7.74
CA CYS A 238 -7.40 3.46 6.32
C CYS A 238 -6.07 3.50 5.56
N ALA A 239 -5.91 2.64 4.57
CA ALA A 239 -4.70 2.62 3.74
C ALA A 239 -4.74 3.68 2.65
N ASP A 240 -3.58 4.25 2.37
CA ASP A 240 -3.26 4.91 1.11
C ASP A 240 -4.08 6.19 0.84
N CYS A 241 -4.26 6.98 1.90
CA CYS A 241 -5.06 8.20 1.87
C CYS A 241 -4.35 9.29 1.07
N THR A 242 -5.09 10.00 0.23
CA THR A 242 -4.61 11.16 -0.54
C THR A 242 -5.05 12.48 0.09
N HIS A 243 -6.10 12.45 0.90
CA HIS A 243 -6.66 13.62 1.56
C HIS A 243 -7.26 13.24 2.92
N LEU A 244 -7.20 14.16 3.88
CA LEU A 244 -7.69 13.99 5.24
C LEU A 244 -8.53 15.21 5.64
N GLU A 245 -9.61 14.97 6.38
CA GLU A 245 -10.44 16.02 6.99
C GLU A 245 -10.79 15.64 8.42
N THR A 246 -11.12 16.64 9.25
CA THR A 246 -11.63 16.40 10.60
C THR A 246 -12.69 17.42 11.01
N ASP A 247 -13.56 17.00 11.93
CA ASP A 247 -14.48 17.87 12.67
C ASP A 247 -13.97 18.22 14.10
N GLY A 248 -12.73 17.84 14.43
CA GLY A 248 -12.10 17.99 15.74
C GLY A 248 -12.20 16.75 16.65
N GLU A 249 -13.08 15.79 16.31
CA GLU A 249 -13.23 14.53 17.05
C GLU A 249 -13.03 13.29 16.17
N LYS A 250 -13.52 13.35 14.94
CA LYS A 250 -13.45 12.28 13.95
C LYS A 250 -12.50 12.64 12.82
N LEU A 251 -11.81 11.61 12.33
CA LEU A 251 -10.97 11.67 11.16
C LEU A 251 -11.72 11.07 9.96
N TYR A 252 -11.84 11.87 8.92
CA TYR A 252 -12.39 11.45 7.62
C TYR A 252 -11.22 11.27 6.64
N MET A 253 -11.10 10.07 6.10
CA MET A 253 -9.99 9.65 5.26
C MET A 253 -10.49 9.46 3.83
N TYR A 254 -9.78 10.03 2.87
CA TYR A 254 -10.12 9.92 1.46
C TYR A 254 -9.04 9.12 0.76
N ARG A 255 -9.44 8.02 0.12
CA ARG A 255 -8.53 7.18 -0.65
C ARG A 255 -9.11 6.78 -2.01
N PRO A 256 -8.28 6.68 -3.05
CA PRO A 256 -8.67 6.05 -4.30
C PRO A 256 -8.95 4.55 -4.10
N THR A 257 -9.87 3.99 -4.87
CA THR A 257 -10.25 2.56 -4.90
C THR A 257 -10.47 2.12 -6.34
N TYR A 258 -10.49 0.81 -6.62
CA TYR A 258 -10.65 0.28 -7.98
C TYR A 258 -9.65 0.89 -8.98
N GLY A 259 -8.35 0.81 -8.67
CA GLY A 259 -7.30 1.34 -9.54
C GLY A 259 -7.33 2.87 -9.72
N GLY A 260 -8.02 3.60 -8.84
CA GLY A 260 -8.11 5.07 -8.88
C GLY A 260 -9.34 5.65 -9.57
N SER A 261 -10.22 4.81 -10.10
CA SER A 261 -11.47 5.26 -10.74
C SER A 261 -12.48 5.85 -9.76
N LEU A 262 -12.51 5.32 -8.53
CA LEU A 262 -13.42 5.75 -7.47
C LEU A 262 -12.67 6.34 -6.29
N MET A 263 -13.23 7.39 -5.68
CA MET A 263 -12.78 7.95 -4.41
C MET A 263 -13.73 7.50 -3.30
N ALA A 264 -13.18 7.01 -2.19
CA ALA A 264 -13.94 6.61 -1.01
C ALA A 264 -13.64 7.54 0.17
N LYS A 265 -14.70 8.06 0.81
CA LYS A 265 -14.65 8.74 2.11
C LYS A 265 -14.91 7.72 3.21
N ILE A 266 -13.96 7.57 4.13
CA ILE A 266 -13.93 6.52 5.15
C ILE A 266 -13.78 7.15 6.54
N GLU A 267 -14.47 6.60 7.53
CA GLU A 267 -14.26 6.92 8.96
C GLU A 267 -13.70 5.71 9.71
N CYS A 268 -12.94 5.96 10.78
CA CYS A 268 -12.57 4.95 11.77
C CYS A 268 -13.44 5.14 13.02
N ARG A 269 -14.02 4.04 13.53
CA ARG A 269 -14.98 4.03 14.65
C ARG A 269 -14.34 3.62 15.97
N THR A 270 -13.06 3.30 15.94
CA THR A 270 -12.25 2.90 17.09
C THR A 270 -11.13 3.92 17.32
N SER A 271 -10.51 3.85 18.50
CA SER A 271 -9.41 4.75 18.89
C SER A 271 -8.14 3.93 19.19
N PRO A 272 -6.95 4.37 18.76
CA PRO A 272 -6.69 5.55 17.92
C PRO A 272 -7.22 5.38 16.49
N GLN A 273 -7.63 6.48 15.87
CA GLN A 273 -7.98 6.51 14.45
C GLN A 273 -6.69 6.54 13.62
N MET A 274 -6.50 5.56 12.74
CA MET A 274 -5.22 5.41 12.02
C MET A 274 -5.40 5.54 10.51
N ALA A 275 -4.39 6.12 9.86
CA ALA A 275 -4.30 6.16 8.41
C ALA A 275 -2.85 6.04 7.93
N THR A 276 -2.63 5.35 6.80
CA THR A 276 -1.42 5.56 6.00
C THR A 276 -1.71 6.60 4.94
N VAL A 277 -0.80 7.55 4.73
CA VAL A 277 -1.01 8.71 3.87
C VAL A 277 0.06 8.78 2.80
N ARG A 278 -0.36 9.02 1.56
CA ARG A 278 0.56 9.27 0.45
C ARG A 278 1.23 10.62 0.65
N VAL A 279 2.55 10.59 0.80
CA VAL A 279 3.39 11.77 0.65
C VAL A 279 3.88 11.79 -0.79
N ALA A 280 3.80 12.95 -1.46
CA ALA A 280 4.36 13.08 -2.79
C ALA A 280 5.88 12.92 -2.68
N ALA A 281 6.45 11.93 -3.37
CA ALA A 281 7.89 11.85 -3.54
C ALA A 281 8.34 13.05 -4.37
N GLU A 282 9.37 13.76 -3.92
CA GLU A 282 10.07 14.72 -4.75
C GLU A 282 10.83 13.93 -5.80
N ALA A 283 10.39 13.98 -7.06
CA ALA A 283 11.16 13.41 -8.15
C ALA A 283 12.45 14.20 -8.31
N GLU A 284 13.60 13.51 -8.30
CA GLU A 284 14.93 14.13 -8.49
C GLU A 284 15.04 14.85 -9.85
N ASN A 285 14.31 14.36 -10.85
CA ASN A 285 14.25 14.93 -12.19
C ASN A 285 12.87 15.53 -12.51
N GLU A 286 12.87 16.67 -13.21
CA GLU A 286 11.64 17.34 -13.63
C GLU A 286 10.92 16.63 -14.79
N ILE A 287 11.63 15.78 -15.54
CA ILE A 287 11.14 15.13 -16.75
C ILE A 287 11.38 13.62 -16.67
N ILE A 288 10.30 12.87 -16.85
CA ILE A 288 10.33 11.41 -16.99
C ILE A 288 9.76 11.07 -18.37
N VAL A 289 10.50 10.27 -19.14
CA VAL A 289 10.06 9.74 -20.45
C VAL A 289 9.85 8.25 -20.31
N ALA A 290 8.65 7.76 -20.63
CA ALA A 290 8.28 6.37 -20.40
C ALA A 290 7.94 5.60 -21.68
N GLY A 291 8.49 4.39 -21.82
CA GLY A 291 8.17 3.47 -22.91
C GLY A 291 6.96 2.57 -22.61
N GLY A 292 5.97 2.56 -23.50
CA GLY A 292 4.84 1.64 -23.47
C GLY A 292 5.15 0.30 -24.15
N LYS A 293 4.27 -0.71 -24.04
CA LYS A 293 4.42 -1.99 -24.76
C LYS A 293 4.62 -1.82 -26.29
N GLY A 294 4.08 -0.75 -26.86
CA GLY A 294 4.26 -0.41 -28.29
C GLY A 294 5.68 -0.02 -28.68
N THR A 295 6.55 0.30 -27.72
CA THR A 295 7.98 0.59 -27.98
C THR A 295 8.86 -0.64 -27.79
N ARG A 296 8.28 -1.86 -27.79
CA ARG A 296 9.00 -3.12 -27.55
C ARG A 296 10.28 -3.23 -28.40
N ASP A 297 10.16 -3.01 -29.70
CA ASP A 297 11.25 -3.20 -30.66
C ASP A 297 12.13 -1.95 -30.82
N SER A 298 11.80 -0.87 -30.11
CA SER A 298 12.44 0.45 -30.24
C SER A 298 12.78 1.10 -28.89
N PHE A 299 12.79 0.34 -27.80
CA PHE A 299 13.02 0.88 -26.45
C PHE A 299 14.42 1.49 -26.30
N ASP A 300 15.41 0.97 -27.03
CA ASP A 300 16.75 1.56 -27.09
C ASP A 300 16.76 2.97 -27.70
N LEU A 301 15.86 3.27 -28.64
CA LEU A 301 15.71 4.64 -29.18
C LEU A 301 15.14 5.58 -28.12
N VAL A 302 14.18 5.10 -27.32
CA VAL A 302 13.65 5.85 -26.17
C VAL A 302 14.78 6.15 -25.19
N ARG A 303 15.56 5.13 -24.79
CA ARG A 303 16.71 5.30 -23.90
C ARG A 303 17.73 6.33 -24.42
N LYS A 304 18.08 6.27 -25.71
CA LYS A 304 18.97 7.24 -26.35
C LYS A 304 18.40 8.66 -26.32
N PHE A 305 17.10 8.82 -26.56
CA PHE A 305 16.43 10.12 -26.48
C PHE A 305 16.44 10.68 -25.06
N VAL A 306 16.13 9.87 -24.06
CA VAL A 306 16.18 10.24 -22.63
C VAL A 306 17.56 10.81 -22.26
N GLY A 307 18.63 10.13 -22.66
CA GLY A 307 20.00 10.58 -22.40
C GLY A 307 20.34 11.92 -23.06
N LYS A 308 19.75 12.25 -24.22
CA LYS A 308 19.99 13.53 -24.91
C LYS A 308 19.33 14.72 -24.21
N ILE A 309 18.19 14.52 -23.56
CA ILE A 309 17.43 15.59 -22.91
C ILE A 309 17.68 15.68 -21.40
N GLY A 310 18.50 14.79 -20.84
CA GLY A 310 18.76 14.71 -19.41
C GLY A 310 17.51 14.37 -18.60
N ALA A 311 16.67 13.48 -19.12
CA ALA A 311 15.45 13.01 -18.44
C ALA A 311 15.69 11.66 -17.74
N GLU A 312 14.71 11.23 -16.97
CA GLU A 312 14.68 9.88 -16.39
C GLU A 312 13.88 8.92 -17.27
N LEU A 313 14.33 7.66 -17.36
CA LEU A 313 13.67 6.64 -18.16
C LEU A 313 12.68 5.86 -17.30
N GLY A 314 11.42 5.84 -17.74
CA GLY A 314 10.39 4.96 -17.20
C GLY A 314 9.93 3.90 -18.20
N ALA A 315 9.16 2.94 -17.69
CA ALA A 315 8.58 1.88 -18.49
C ALA A 315 7.17 1.53 -17.98
N SER A 316 6.26 1.22 -18.90
CA SER A 316 4.97 0.65 -18.51
C SER A 316 5.15 -0.77 -17.96
N ARG A 317 4.18 -1.25 -17.16
CA ARG A 317 4.16 -2.64 -16.68
C ARG A 317 4.35 -3.66 -17.81
N GLY A 318 3.76 -3.43 -18.99
CA GLY A 318 3.90 -4.34 -20.13
C GLY A 318 5.35 -4.49 -20.64
N MET A 319 6.21 -3.48 -20.46
CA MET A 319 7.63 -3.56 -20.82
C MET A 319 8.43 -4.35 -19.78
N VAL A 320 8.11 -4.17 -18.50
CA VAL A 320 8.70 -4.94 -17.40
C VAL A 320 8.29 -6.41 -17.46
N ASP A 321 7.02 -6.68 -17.77
CA ASP A 321 6.48 -8.03 -17.98
C ASP A 321 7.17 -8.78 -19.13
N LEU A 322 7.72 -8.06 -20.11
CA LEU A 322 8.50 -8.63 -21.21
C LEU A 322 10.00 -8.77 -20.90
N GLY A 323 10.46 -8.34 -19.72
CA GLY A 323 11.89 -8.33 -19.35
C GLY A 323 12.72 -7.28 -20.09
N LEU A 324 12.08 -6.29 -20.71
CA LEU A 324 12.76 -5.25 -21.51
C LEU A 324 13.14 -4.01 -20.69
N ALA A 325 12.53 -3.87 -19.51
CA ALA A 325 12.87 -2.85 -18.53
C ALA A 325 12.90 -3.49 -17.13
N PRO A 326 13.83 -3.07 -16.27
CA PRO A 326 13.86 -3.49 -14.88
C PRO A 326 12.64 -2.95 -14.12
N TYR A 327 12.32 -3.56 -12.99
CA TYR A 327 11.09 -3.28 -12.26
C TYR A 327 11.06 -1.87 -11.64
N GLU A 328 12.22 -1.36 -11.26
CA GLU A 328 12.45 -0.03 -10.68
C GLU A 328 12.06 1.09 -11.65
N MET A 329 12.05 0.81 -12.96
CA MET A 329 11.60 1.77 -13.99
C MET A 329 10.07 1.75 -14.18
N GLN A 330 9.33 0.87 -13.50
CA GLN A 330 7.91 0.72 -13.75
C GLN A 330 7.14 1.96 -13.28
N ILE A 331 6.40 2.58 -14.21
CA ILE A 331 5.45 3.65 -13.87
C ILE A 331 4.04 3.08 -13.81
N GLY A 332 3.39 3.24 -12.64
CA GLY A 332 1.99 2.90 -12.43
C GLY A 332 1.73 2.39 -11.02
N LEU A 333 0.50 1.94 -10.76
CA LEU A 333 0.03 1.54 -9.41
C LEU A 333 0.87 0.46 -8.72
N THR A 334 1.55 -0.38 -9.50
CA THR A 334 2.33 -1.53 -9.04
C THR A 334 3.82 -1.34 -9.22
N GLY A 335 4.26 -0.15 -9.66
CA GLY A 335 5.65 0.23 -9.85
C GLY A 335 6.10 1.07 -8.67
#